data_AF-A0A6G3RU50-F1
#
_entry.id   AF-A0A6G3RU50-F1
#
_cell.length_a   1.000
_cell.length_b   1.000
_cell.length_c   1.000
_cell.angle_alpha   90.00
_cell.angle_beta   90.00
_cell.angle_gamma   90.00
#
_symmetry.space_group_name_H-M   'P 1'
#
loop_
_entity.id
_entity.type
_entity.pdbx_description
1 polymer ?
#
loop_
_entity_poly.entity_id
_entity_poly.type
_entity_poly.pdbx_seq_one_letter_code
_entity_poly.pdbx_strand_id
1 'polypeptide(L)'
;MTMHCATTVLDAGEERTGPVPVIVLWTDTADEVGTIPLATSAHRVANEVTLYRRASAVTPPVDVTELWARTVEEEYGGRARIVILLEPATWELQADCSGLLTAGLRTAARDVPCSNGTQVEVIHIDVTTPLDGVEAWAAETHG
;
A
#
# COMPACT_ATOMS: atom_id res chain seq x y z
N MET A 1 -6.34 12.76 13.84
CA MET A 1 -5.79 12.27 12.58
C MET A 1 -6.50 10.99 12.22
N THR A 2 -7.24 11.01 11.12
CA THR A 2 -7.89 9.83 10.56
C THR A 2 -7.13 9.46 9.30
N MET A 3 -6.36 8.38 9.38
CA MET A 3 -5.80 7.75 8.19
C MET A 3 -6.73 6.64 7.77
N HIS A 4 -6.98 6.57 6.49
CA HIS A 4 -7.81 5.56 5.87
C HIS A 4 -6.95 4.59 5.09
N CYS A 5 -7.47 3.36 4.94
CA CYS A 5 -6.79 2.31 4.21
C CYS A 5 -7.80 1.47 3.42
N ALA A 6 -7.43 1.11 2.20
CA ALA A 6 -8.20 0.20 1.35
C ALA A 6 -7.25 -0.70 0.56
N THR A 7 -7.75 -1.85 0.09
CA THR A 7 -6.98 -2.79 -0.72
C THR A 7 -7.69 -3.06 -2.04
N THR A 8 -6.93 -3.27 -3.10
CA THR A 8 -7.47 -3.59 -4.44
C THR A 8 -6.42 -4.30 -5.29
N VAL A 9 -6.85 -4.90 -6.39
CA VAL A 9 -5.96 -5.39 -7.45
C VAL A 9 -6.16 -4.52 -8.67
N LEU A 10 -5.08 -3.93 -9.17
CA LEU A 10 -5.09 -3.16 -10.40
C LEU A 10 -4.67 -4.05 -11.54
N ASP A 11 -5.36 -3.96 -12.66
CA ASP A 11 -4.82 -4.44 -13.91
C ASP A 11 -3.60 -3.58 -14.26
N ALA A 12 -2.47 -4.22 -14.61
CA ALA A 12 -1.36 -3.45 -15.13
C ALA A 12 -1.78 -2.77 -16.44
N GLY A 13 -1.62 -1.45 -16.49
CA GLY A 13 -1.64 -0.70 -17.74
C GLY A 13 -0.52 -1.14 -18.69
N GLU A 14 -0.47 -0.54 -19.87
CA GLU A 14 0.36 -0.95 -21.02
C GLU A 14 1.88 -1.10 -20.74
N GLU A 15 2.39 -0.54 -19.64
CA GLU A 15 3.81 -0.56 -19.27
C GLU A 15 4.21 -1.73 -18.34
N ARG A 16 3.28 -2.55 -17.84
CA ARG A 16 3.59 -3.72 -16.99
C ARG A 16 2.87 -4.99 -17.42
N THR A 17 3.53 -6.13 -17.23
CA THR A 17 2.92 -7.45 -17.43
C THR A 17 2.33 -7.94 -16.11
N GLY A 18 1.00 -7.85 -15.95
CA GLY A 18 0.25 -8.55 -14.91
C GLY A 18 -0.23 -7.72 -13.72
N PRO A 19 -1.30 -8.18 -13.04
CA PRO A 19 -2.00 -7.43 -12.01
C PRO A 19 -1.10 -7.00 -10.83
N VAL A 20 -1.50 -5.92 -10.17
CA VAL A 20 -0.77 -5.31 -9.05
C VAL A 20 -1.65 -5.33 -7.80
N PRO A 21 -1.26 -6.05 -6.73
CA PRO A 21 -1.96 -5.99 -5.46
C PRO A 21 -1.55 -4.71 -4.73
N VAL A 22 -2.53 -3.84 -4.47
CA VAL A 22 -2.32 -2.48 -3.96
C VAL A 22 -2.99 -2.29 -2.62
N ILE A 23 -2.33 -1.52 -1.76
CA ILE A 23 -2.85 -0.99 -0.50
C ILE A 23 -2.79 0.53 -0.61
N VAL A 24 -3.93 1.21 -0.54
CA VAL A 24 -4.05 2.66 -0.68
C VAL A 24 -4.21 3.29 0.70
N LEU A 25 -3.38 4.28 1.00
CA LEU A 25 -3.40 5.08 2.22
C LEU A 25 -3.72 6.54 1.90
N TRP A 26 -4.59 7.16 2.69
CA TRP A 26 -4.89 8.58 2.55
C TRP A 26 -5.38 9.20 3.85
N THR A 27 -5.46 10.52 3.87
CA THR A 27 -5.98 11.34 4.96
C THR A 27 -7.12 12.21 4.49
N ASP A 28 -7.91 12.73 5.43
CA ASP A 28 -9.02 13.65 5.13
C ASP A 28 -8.53 15.02 4.64
N THR A 29 -7.29 15.39 5.00
CA THR A 29 -6.69 16.69 4.68
C THR A 29 -5.26 16.55 4.16
N ALA A 30 -4.84 17.50 3.32
CA ALA A 30 -3.48 17.52 2.76
C ALA A 30 -2.41 17.75 3.83
N ASP A 31 -2.72 18.56 4.85
CA ASP A 31 -1.80 18.87 5.96
C ASP A 31 -1.46 17.62 6.79
N GLU A 32 -2.31 16.60 6.76
CA GLU A 32 -2.08 15.33 7.45
C GLU A 32 -1.27 14.32 6.63
N VAL A 33 -1.01 14.54 5.34
CA VAL A 33 -0.30 13.56 4.48
C VAL A 33 1.09 13.21 5.06
N GLY A 34 1.81 14.20 5.59
CA GLY A 34 3.13 13.99 6.20
C GLY A 34 3.11 13.10 7.46
N THR A 35 1.94 12.78 7.98
CA THR A 35 1.75 11.92 9.15
C THR A 35 1.49 10.46 8.79
N ILE A 36 1.26 10.16 7.50
CA ILE A 36 1.05 8.79 7.03
C ILE A 36 2.34 7.97 7.26
N PRO A 37 2.27 6.85 8.00
CA PRO A 37 3.42 6.04 8.29
C PRO A 37 3.92 5.34 7.02
N LEU A 38 5.19 5.56 6.69
CA LEU A 38 5.86 4.85 5.59
C LEU A 38 6.08 3.38 5.95
N ALA A 39 5.14 2.54 5.55
CA ALA A 39 5.23 1.10 5.73
C ALA A 39 6.43 0.54 4.95
N THR A 40 7.21 -0.32 5.58
CA THR A 40 8.37 -0.98 4.97
C THR A 40 8.08 -2.44 4.60
N SER A 41 6.98 -2.98 5.11
CA SER A 41 6.57 -4.37 4.90
C SER A 41 5.08 -4.54 5.19
N ALA A 42 4.49 -5.54 4.56
CA ALA A 42 3.14 -6.02 4.84
C ALA A 42 3.20 -7.45 5.38
N HIS A 43 2.23 -7.79 6.23
CA HIS A 43 2.05 -9.15 6.72
C HIS A 43 0.58 -9.54 6.60
N ARG A 44 0.32 -10.62 5.88
CA ARG A 44 -1.00 -11.20 5.70
C ARG A 44 -1.19 -12.37 6.66
N VAL A 45 -2.34 -12.36 7.35
CA VAL A 45 -2.85 -13.49 8.11
C VAL A 45 -4.29 -13.73 7.64
N ALA A 46 -4.56 -14.91 7.08
CA ALA A 46 -5.84 -15.19 6.44
C ALA A 46 -6.22 -14.09 5.41
N ASN A 47 -7.41 -13.49 5.51
CA ASN A 47 -7.90 -12.46 4.60
C ASN A 47 -7.69 -11.04 5.12
N GLU A 48 -6.72 -10.85 6.02
CA GLU A 48 -6.38 -9.54 6.56
C GLU A 48 -4.90 -9.25 6.32
N VAL A 49 -4.57 -7.99 6.02
CA VAL A 49 -3.21 -7.48 5.91
C VAL A 49 -2.96 -6.40 6.95
N THR A 50 -1.80 -6.44 7.60
CA THR A 50 -1.32 -5.39 8.50
C THR A 50 -0.06 -4.78 7.92
N LEU A 51 0.01 -3.45 7.91
CA LEU A 51 1.22 -2.73 7.52
C LEU A 51 2.15 -2.55 8.70
N TYR A 52 3.44 -2.71 8.43
CA TYR A 52 4.50 -2.54 9.40
C TYR A 52 5.50 -1.51 8.91
N ARG A 53 5.90 -0.63 9.84
CA ARG A 53 7.12 0.16 9.70
C ARG A 53 8.15 -0.50 10.60
N ARG A 54 9.15 -1.11 9.98
CA ARG A 54 10.09 -2.02 10.63
C ARG A 54 9.33 -3.15 11.34
N ALA A 55 9.32 -3.16 12.67
CA ALA A 55 8.68 -4.18 13.50
C ALA A 55 7.40 -3.71 14.19
N SER A 56 6.92 -2.49 13.88
CA SER A 56 5.75 -1.91 14.54
C SER A 56 4.60 -1.85 13.56
N ALA A 57 3.45 -2.41 13.95
CA ALA A 57 2.21 -2.26 13.20
C ALA A 57 1.82 -0.78 13.15
N VAL A 58 1.48 -0.30 11.95
CA VAL A 58 1.13 1.10 11.70
C VAL A 58 -0.30 1.28 11.18
N THR A 59 -0.97 0.17 10.88
CA THR A 59 -2.40 0.12 10.58
C THR A 59 -3.06 -0.91 11.49
N PRO A 60 -4.39 -0.80 11.74
CA PRO A 60 -5.16 -1.99 12.08
C PRO A 60 -5.11 -3.01 10.92
N PRO A 61 -5.52 -4.28 11.16
CA PRO A 61 -5.74 -5.23 10.08
C PRO A 61 -6.75 -4.67 9.08
N VAL A 62 -6.50 -4.91 7.80
CA VAL A 62 -7.32 -4.43 6.68
C VAL A 62 -7.70 -5.63 5.83
N ASP A 63 -8.98 -5.74 5.50
CA ASP A 63 -9.48 -6.84 4.69
C ASP A 63 -8.84 -6.85 3.29
N VAL A 64 -8.51 -8.04 2.81
CA VAL A 64 -8.06 -8.33 1.45
C VAL A 64 -8.91 -9.43 0.83
N THR A 65 -9.07 -9.36 -0.49
CA THR A 65 -9.77 -10.41 -1.24
C THR A 65 -8.85 -11.61 -1.50
N GLU A 66 -9.44 -12.77 -1.81
CA GLU A 66 -8.69 -13.93 -2.25
C GLU A 66 -7.89 -13.64 -3.55
N LEU A 67 -8.47 -12.82 -4.44
CA LEU A 67 -7.78 -12.35 -5.64
C LEU A 67 -6.52 -11.58 -5.27
N TRP A 68 -6.61 -10.64 -4.32
CA TRP A 68 -5.46 -9.87 -3.85
C TRP A 68 -4.37 -10.79 -3.28
N ALA A 69 -4.76 -11.73 -2.41
CA ALA A 69 -3.83 -12.68 -1.80
C ALA A 69 -3.11 -13.54 -2.86
N ARG A 70 -3.87 -14.06 -3.83
CA ARG A 70 -3.31 -14.85 -4.93
C ARG A 70 -2.35 -14.03 -5.79
N THR A 71 -2.73 -12.80 -6.15
CA THR A 71 -1.89 -11.92 -6.95
C THR A 71 -0.56 -11.60 -6.24
N VAL A 72 -0.56 -11.39 -4.92
CA VAL A 72 0.69 -11.21 -4.15
C VAL A 72 1.61 -12.42 -4.30
N GLU A 73 1.09 -13.63 -4.10
CA GLU A 73 1.88 -14.85 -4.02
C GLU A 73 2.34 -15.36 -5.38
N GLU A 74 1.44 -15.36 -6.36
CA GLU A 74 1.65 -16.01 -7.65
C GLU A 74 2.16 -15.05 -8.73
N GLU A 75 1.70 -13.79 -8.71
CA GLU A 75 1.88 -12.87 -9.83
C GLU A 75 2.81 -11.71 -9.49
N TYR A 76 2.94 -11.37 -8.20
CA TYR A 76 3.71 -10.22 -7.73
C TYR A 76 4.85 -10.56 -6.78
N GLY A 77 5.29 -11.82 -6.80
CA GLY A 77 6.57 -12.25 -6.21
C GLY A 77 6.66 -12.05 -4.70
N GLY A 78 5.55 -12.21 -3.97
CA GLY A 78 5.49 -12.00 -2.53
C GLY A 78 5.65 -10.54 -2.11
N ARG A 79 5.22 -9.61 -2.97
CA ARG A 79 5.24 -8.16 -2.69
C ARG A 79 3.84 -7.59 -2.79
N ALA A 80 3.66 -6.41 -2.22
CA ALA A 80 2.47 -5.58 -2.40
C ALA A 80 2.91 -4.14 -2.65
N ARG A 81 2.12 -3.40 -3.42
CA ARG A 81 2.38 -1.98 -3.65
C ARG A 81 1.61 -1.14 -2.65
N ILE A 82 2.33 -0.32 -1.88
CA ILE A 82 1.71 0.73 -1.06
C ILE A 82 1.59 1.97 -1.93
N VAL A 83 0.41 2.57 -1.96
CA VAL A 83 0.13 3.85 -2.62
C VAL A 83 -0.34 4.83 -1.56
N ILE A 84 0.28 5.99 -1.49
CA ILE A 84 -0.12 7.10 -0.63
C ILE A 84 -0.70 8.18 -1.53
N LEU A 85 -1.93 8.60 -1.27
CA LEU A 85 -2.52 9.77 -1.93
C LEU A 85 -1.95 11.03 -1.27
N LEU A 86 -1.36 11.91 -2.08
CA LEU A 86 -0.77 13.18 -1.61
C LEU A 86 -1.80 14.30 -1.55
N GLU A 87 -3.01 14.02 -2.03
CA GLU A 87 -4.15 14.93 -2.06
C GLU A 87 -5.32 14.23 -1.35
N PRO A 88 -6.22 14.99 -0.68
CA PRO A 88 -7.38 14.41 -0.02
C PRO A 88 -8.23 13.61 -0.99
N ALA A 89 -8.66 12.41 -0.57
CA ALA A 89 -9.60 11.64 -1.36
C ALA A 89 -10.98 12.34 -1.35
N THR A 90 -11.52 12.63 -2.53
CA THR A 90 -12.95 12.97 -2.67
C THR A 90 -13.80 11.76 -2.28
N TRP A 91 -15.03 12.01 -1.86
CA TRP A 91 -16.00 10.98 -1.43
C TRP A 91 -16.24 9.86 -2.48
N GLU A 92 -16.03 10.15 -3.76
CA GLU A 92 -16.14 9.19 -4.87
C GLU A 92 -15.02 8.13 -4.83
N LEU A 93 -13.84 8.50 -4.34
CA LEU A 93 -12.66 7.64 -4.27
C LEU A 93 -12.72 6.65 -3.09
N GLN A 94 -13.57 6.93 -2.10
CA GLN A 94 -13.82 6.03 -0.96
C GLN A 94 -14.67 4.81 -1.36
N ALA A 95 -15.47 4.92 -2.43
CA ALA A 95 -16.37 3.87 -2.88
C ALA A 95 -15.70 2.86 -3.84
N ASP A 96 -14.72 3.31 -4.62
CA ASP A 96 -13.98 2.48 -5.57
C ASP A 96 -12.53 2.93 -5.72
N CYS A 97 -11.62 2.17 -5.10
CA CYS A 97 -10.19 2.45 -5.14
C CYS A 97 -9.51 2.00 -6.44
N SER A 98 -10.20 1.35 -7.38
CA SER A 98 -9.63 1.02 -8.69
C SER A 98 -9.54 2.26 -9.60
N GLY A 99 -10.51 3.18 -9.50
CA GLY A 99 -10.51 4.46 -10.22
C GLY A 99 -9.52 5.50 -9.66
N LEU A 100 -9.00 5.27 -8.45
CA LEU A 100 -8.11 6.20 -7.74
C LEU A 100 -6.79 6.47 -8.47
N LEU A 101 -6.26 5.45 -9.14
CA LEU A 101 -4.96 5.53 -9.82
C LEU A 101 -5.07 5.95 -11.29
N THR A 102 -6.27 5.95 -11.85
CA THR A 102 -6.55 6.46 -13.20
C THR A 102 -6.99 7.92 -13.19
N ALA A 103 -7.37 8.46 -12.03
CA ALA A 103 -7.84 9.83 -11.84
C ALA A 103 -6.73 10.91 -11.95
N GLY A 104 -5.47 10.55 -12.17
CA GLY A 104 -4.36 11.51 -12.32
C GLY A 104 -3.96 12.21 -11.02
N LEU A 105 -4.34 11.64 -9.87
CA LEU A 105 -4.00 12.17 -8.55
C LEU A 105 -2.51 12.06 -8.28
N ARG A 106 -2.00 13.00 -7.48
CA ARG A 106 -0.61 12.93 -7.00
C ARG A 106 -0.49 11.78 -6.00
N THR A 107 0.39 10.84 -6.29
CA THR A 107 0.64 9.68 -5.44
C THR A 107 2.12 9.46 -5.18
N ALA A 108 2.41 8.81 -4.07
CA ALA A 108 3.71 8.20 -3.81
C ALA A 108 3.50 6.69 -3.71
N ALA A 109 4.28 5.90 -4.44
CA ALA A 109 4.10 4.46 -4.49
C ALA A 109 5.41 3.70 -4.24
N ARG A 110 5.32 2.57 -3.53
CA ARG A 110 6.47 1.70 -3.30
C ARG A 110 6.06 0.24 -3.16
N ASP A 111 6.88 -0.65 -3.72
CA ASP A 111 6.70 -2.09 -3.54
C ASP A 111 7.40 -2.57 -2.27
N VAL A 112 6.64 -3.12 -1.34
CA VAL A 112 7.14 -3.66 -0.07
C VAL A 112 7.02 -5.18 -0.06
N PRO A 113 7.91 -5.90 0.64
CA PRO A 113 7.72 -7.33 0.88
C PRO A 113 6.39 -7.56 1.60
N CYS A 114 5.65 -8.56 1.15
CA CYS A 114 4.41 -9.02 1.77
C CYS A 114 4.59 -10.47 2.20
N SER A 115 4.75 -10.67 3.50
CA SER A 115 4.83 -12.01 4.08
C SER A 115 3.44 -12.60 4.28
N ASN A 116 3.33 -13.93 4.18
CA ASN A 116 2.12 -14.68 4.54
C ASN A 116 2.49 -15.63 5.70
N GLY A 117 1.67 -15.70 6.73
CA GLY A 117 1.92 -16.57 7.86
C GLY A 117 0.70 -16.81 8.74
N THR A 118 0.87 -17.76 9.67
CA THR A 118 -0.09 -18.02 10.75
C THR A 118 0.21 -17.20 12.01
N GLN A 119 1.41 -16.59 12.10
CA GLN A 119 1.88 -15.77 13.23
C GLN A 119 2.85 -14.67 12.76
N VAL A 120 2.94 -13.58 13.54
CA VAL A 120 3.74 -12.36 13.29
C VAL A 120 5.27 -12.61 13.27
N GLU A 121 5.75 -13.79 13.67
CA GLU A 121 7.19 -14.08 13.86
C GLU A 121 8.04 -14.16 12.58
N VAL A 122 7.44 -14.06 11.38
CA VAL A 122 8.17 -14.09 10.09
C VAL A 122 7.91 -12.82 9.27
N ILE A 123 8.10 -11.64 9.87
CA ILE A 123 8.10 -10.39 9.08
C ILE A 123 9.49 -10.20 8.47
N HIS A 124 9.55 -10.26 7.14
CA HIS A 124 10.72 -9.80 6.40
C HIS A 124 10.77 -8.27 6.44
N ILE A 125 11.58 -7.74 7.35
CA ILE A 125 11.78 -6.29 7.49
C ILE A 125 12.89 -5.85 6.55
N ASP A 126 12.55 -5.04 5.57
CA ASP A 126 13.55 -4.28 4.84
C ASP A 126 14.03 -3.10 5.70
N VAL A 127 15.18 -3.29 6.36
CA VAL A 127 15.83 -2.25 7.17
C VAL A 127 16.58 -1.22 6.34
N THR A 128 16.73 -1.45 5.03
CA THR A 128 17.46 -0.56 4.11
C THR A 128 16.55 0.47 3.45
N THR A 129 15.22 0.31 3.56
CA THR A 129 14.26 1.28 3.05
C THR A 129 14.43 2.63 3.76
N PRO A 130 14.80 3.71 3.03
CA PRO A 130 14.91 5.04 3.60
C PRO A 130 13.58 5.51 4.17
N LEU A 131 13.62 6.25 5.28
CA LEU A 131 12.45 6.77 5.98
C LEU A 131 12.29 8.28 5.76
N ASP A 132 12.81 8.78 4.64
CA ASP A 132 13.07 10.19 4.37
C ASP A 132 11.79 11.03 4.14
N GLY A 133 10.62 10.45 4.38
CA GLY A 133 9.31 11.10 4.27
C GLY A 133 8.59 10.78 2.95
N VAL A 134 7.29 11.06 2.93
CA VAL A 134 6.41 10.77 1.78
C VAL A 134 6.88 11.48 0.51
N GLU A 135 7.49 12.67 0.64
CA GLU A 135 8.04 13.44 -0.47
C GLU A 135 9.18 12.71 -1.21
N ALA A 136 10.00 11.93 -0.49
CA ALA A 136 11.06 11.13 -1.09
C ALA A 136 10.50 9.96 -1.91
N TRP A 137 9.45 9.28 -1.41
CA TRP A 137 8.75 8.24 -2.18
C TRP A 137 8.06 8.80 -3.43
N ALA A 138 7.52 10.02 -3.34
CA ALA A 138 6.90 10.68 -4.49
C ALA A 138 7.92 10.94 -5.61
N ALA A 139 9.15 11.32 -5.27
CA ALA A 139 10.24 11.53 -6.23
C ALA A 139 10.69 10.23 -6.91
N GLU A 140 10.67 9.08 -6.21
CA GLU A 140 10.96 7.76 -6.78
C GLU A 140 9.89 7.27 -7.77
N THR A 141 8.64 7.75 -7.62
CA THR A 141 7.49 7.30 -8.45
C THR A 141 7.44 7.98 -9.81
N HIS A 142 8.05 9.16 -9.95
CA HIS A 142 8.04 9.99 -11.17
C HIS A 142 9.42 10.09 -11.86
N GLY A 143 10.39 9.29 -11.42
CA GLY A 143 11.77 9.26 -11.93
C GLY A 143 12.04 8.20 -12.98
#